data_AF-A0A949QEF1-F1
#
_entry.id   AF-A0A949QEF1-F1
#
_cell.length_a   1.000
_cell.length_b   1.000
_cell.length_c   1.000
_cell.angle_alpha   90.00
_cell.angle_beta   90.00
_cell.angle_gamma   90.00
#
_symmetry.space_group_name_H-M   'P 1'
#
loop_
_entity.id
_entity.type
_entity.pdbx_description
1 polymer ?
#
loop_
_entity_poly.entity_id
_entity_poly.type
_entity_poly.pdbx_seq_one_letter_code
_entity_poly.pdbx_strand_id
1 'polypeptide(L)'
;MAKKALLVGVNDYAPVGAGGPDLRGCVNDVRDMANTLSVLGIVPSSPTTMRILTDSRATRANIMAGLKWLTTGAKAGDVLVFYYSGHGSQMIDVDGDEPDGKDETICPHDFATAGMIKDDDLRKAFTTLPAGVNLDVILDSCHSGTGTRELAALASTDEKVSVNYRFVEPPIDWGFFLDANPSLPVRGILKPKKGEKDVSIAAGLNHVLWAGCRDNQTSAETSIGGVYRGVFTYNFCKVLRGAGVTITRKRLDSQISTNIKAMGYAQVPQLEGTVASVAEKVFT
;
A
#
# COMPACT_ATOMS: atom_id res chain seq x y z
N MET A 1 11.41 -23.63 7.57
CA MET A 1 10.87 -22.53 6.77
C MET A 1 9.78 -21.87 7.59
N ALA A 2 10.01 -20.65 8.05
CA ALA A 2 9.01 -19.85 8.75
C ALA A 2 8.10 -19.15 7.74
N LYS A 3 6.83 -18.97 8.11
CA LYS A 3 5.87 -18.17 7.36
C LYS A 3 5.28 -17.13 8.30
N LYS A 4 5.54 -15.85 8.07
CA LYS A 4 5.09 -14.75 8.94
C LYS A 4 4.35 -13.68 8.16
N ALA A 5 3.36 -13.05 8.77
CA ALA A 5 2.63 -11.92 8.23
C ALA A 5 2.44 -10.81 9.27
N LEU A 6 2.68 -9.57 8.87
CA LEU A 6 2.24 -8.37 9.58
C LEU A 6 1.18 -7.68 8.73
N LEU A 7 -0.04 -7.57 9.27
CA LEU A 7 -1.18 -6.96 8.58
C LEU A 7 -1.62 -5.72 9.34
N VAL A 8 -1.70 -4.60 8.65
CA VAL A 8 -2.02 -3.29 9.23
C VAL A 8 -3.20 -2.67 8.49
N GLY A 9 -4.20 -2.20 9.24
CA GLY A 9 -5.41 -1.60 8.68
C GLY A 9 -5.90 -0.44 9.52
N VAL A 10 -6.00 0.75 8.94
CA VAL A 10 -6.36 1.96 9.71
C VAL A 10 -7.61 2.60 9.10
N ASN A 11 -8.71 2.48 9.83
CA ASN A 11 -9.95 3.19 9.52
C ASN A 11 -10.06 4.49 10.33
N ASP A 12 -9.80 4.42 11.63
CA ASP A 12 -9.89 5.55 12.55
C ASP A 12 -8.52 6.19 12.70
N TYR A 13 -8.41 7.50 12.47
CA TYR A 13 -7.17 8.26 12.57
C TYR A 13 -7.28 9.36 13.64
N ALA A 14 -6.20 9.61 14.37
CA ALA A 14 -6.19 10.67 15.37
C ALA A 14 -6.40 12.06 14.73
N PRO A 15 -7.25 12.93 15.33
CA PRO A 15 -8.00 12.73 16.58
C PRO A 15 -9.19 11.78 16.41
N VAL A 16 -9.28 10.79 17.31
CA VAL A 16 -10.31 9.73 17.30
C VAL A 16 -11.72 10.32 17.28
N GLY A 17 -12.55 9.84 16.37
CA GLY A 17 -13.96 10.24 16.24
C GLY A 17 -14.20 11.32 15.18
N ALA A 18 -15.21 12.17 15.40
CA ALA A 18 -15.56 13.21 14.42
C ALA A 18 -14.47 14.29 14.34
N GLY A 19 -13.50 14.10 13.45
CA GLY A 19 -12.39 15.03 13.23
C GLY A 19 -11.16 14.44 12.55
N GLY A 20 -10.98 13.12 12.59
CA GLY A 20 -9.92 12.41 11.85
C GLY A 20 -10.27 12.17 10.37
N PRO A 21 -9.27 11.98 9.49
CA PRO A 21 -9.49 11.54 8.11
C PRO A 21 -9.87 10.05 8.08
N ASP A 22 -11.08 9.73 8.53
CA ASP A 22 -11.49 8.33 8.73
C ASP A 22 -11.87 7.62 7.42
N LEU A 23 -11.44 6.35 7.33
CA LEU A 23 -11.79 5.38 6.29
C LEU A 23 -12.72 4.31 6.86
N ARG A 24 -13.30 3.48 5.97
CA ARG A 24 -14.29 2.46 6.37
C ARG A 24 -13.88 1.04 6.00
N GLY A 25 -13.04 0.89 4.99
CA GLY A 25 -12.72 -0.40 4.37
C GLY A 25 -11.48 -1.10 4.89
N CYS A 26 -10.51 -0.38 5.46
CA CYS A 26 -9.18 -0.90 5.75
C CYS A 26 -9.15 -2.04 6.77
N VAL A 27 -9.98 -1.96 7.81
CA VAL A 27 -10.11 -3.05 8.80
C VAL A 27 -10.76 -4.29 8.18
N ASN A 28 -11.69 -4.11 7.24
CA ASN A 28 -12.30 -5.24 6.52
C ASN A 28 -11.31 -5.88 5.55
N ASP A 29 -10.49 -5.06 4.89
CA ASP A 29 -9.45 -5.53 4.00
C ASP A 29 -8.41 -6.39 4.74
N VAL A 30 -7.97 -5.97 5.94
CA VAL A 30 -7.09 -6.78 6.80
C VAL A 30 -7.72 -8.13 7.14
N ARG A 31 -9.03 -8.16 7.44
CA ARG A 31 -9.74 -9.41 7.70
C ARG A 31 -9.76 -10.31 6.46
N ASP A 32 -10.03 -9.75 5.29
CA ASP A 32 -10.05 -10.49 4.02
C ASP A 32 -8.66 -11.03 3.67
N MET A 33 -7.61 -10.24 3.88
CA MET A 33 -6.23 -10.65 3.66
C MET A 33 -5.80 -11.75 4.64
N ALA A 34 -6.04 -11.57 5.95
CA ALA A 34 -5.74 -12.56 6.98
C ALA A 34 -6.40 -13.91 6.67
N ASN A 35 -7.68 -13.88 6.32
CA ASN A 35 -8.43 -15.08 5.95
C ASN A 35 -7.84 -15.73 4.69
N THR A 36 -7.55 -14.94 3.64
CA THR A 36 -6.96 -15.44 2.40
C THR A 36 -5.61 -16.12 2.63
N LEU A 37 -4.72 -15.48 3.38
CA LEU A 37 -3.41 -16.05 3.72
C LEU A 37 -3.54 -17.36 4.50
N SER A 38 -4.48 -17.42 5.44
CA SER A 38 -4.69 -18.61 6.27
C SER A 38 -5.31 -19.76 5.49
N VAL A 39 -6.39 -19.53 4.75
CA VAL A 39 -7.13 -20.57 4.00
C VAL A 39 -6.28 -21.17 2.89
N LEU A 40 -5.43 -20.36 2.25
CA LEU A 40 -4.51 -20.84 1.21
C LEU A 40 -3.24 -21.48 1.76
N GLY A 41 -3.07 -21.57 3.09
CA GLY A 41 -1.88 -22.15 3.71
C GLY A 41 -0.59 -21.35 3.50
N ILE A 42 -0.73 -20.06 3.17
CA ILE A 42 0.39 -19.13 2.97
C ILE A 42 0.97 -18.75 4.33
N VAL A 43 0.15 -18.29 5.28
CA VAL A 43 0.59 -18.01 6.64
C VAL A 43 -0.46 -18.54 7.62
N PRO A 44 -0.09 -19.41 8.59
CA PRO A 44 -1.02 -19.87 9.60
C PRO A 44 -1.60 -18.71 10.42
N SER A 45 -2.89 -18.76 10.72
CA SER A 45 -3.54 -17.81 11.63
C SER A 45 -3.21 -18.16 13.09
N SER A 46 -2.08 -17.65 13.57
CA SER A 46 -1.60 -17.77 14.95
C SER A 46 -0.85 -16.50 15.36
N PRO A 47 -0.90 -16.05 16.61
CA PRO A 47 -0.13 -14.88 17.08
C PRO A 47 1.39 -14.98 16.86
N THR A 48 1.93 -16.20 16.73
CA THR A 48 3.36 -16.44 16.46
C THR A 48 3.75 -16.28 14.99
N THR A 49 2.79 -16.36 14.07
CA THR A 49 2.99 -16.30 12.62
C THR A 49 2.25 -15.13 11.97
N MET A 50 1.22 -14.57 12.59
CA MET A 50 0.42 -13.49 12.03
C MET A 50 0.13 -12.45 13.10
N ARG A 51 0.59 -11.21 12.89
CA ARG A 51 0.28 -10.05 13.73
C ARG A 51 -0.63 -9.11 12.98
N ILE A 52 -1.70 -8.69 13.65
CA ILE A 52 -2.71 -7.79 13.10
C ILE A 52 -2.77 -6.53 13.95
N LEU A 53 -2.52 -5.37 13.33
CA LEU A 53 -2.62 -4.06 13.95
C LEU A 53 -3.74 -3.29 13.25
N THR A 54 -4.74 -2.86 14.03
CA THR A 54 -5.88 -2.09 13.48
C THR A 54 -6.16 -0.87 14.33
N ASP A 55 -6.53 0.23 13.68
CA ASP A 55 -6.95 1.50 14.30
C ASP A 55 -6.00 1.93 15.42
N SER A 56 -6.49 2.16 16.64
CA SER A 56 -5.69 2.57 17.81
C SER A 56 -4.51 1.64 18.16
N ARG A 57 -4.45 0.42 17.62
CA ARG A 57 -3.28 -0.47 17.75
C ARG A 57 -2.24 -0.27 16.66
N ALA A 58 -2.61 0.28 15.51
CA ALA A 58 -1.75 0.60 14.37
C ALA A 58 -1.04 1.94 14.54
N THR A 59 -0.44 2.16 15.72
CA THR A 59 0.41 3.33 15.98
C THR A 59 1.75 3.20 15.29
N ARG A 60 2.46 4.32 15.07
CA ARG A 60 3.79 4.33 14.44
C ARG A 60 4.73 3.37 15.18
N ALA A 61 4.75 3.45 16.51
CA ALA A 61 5.59 2.59 17.35
C ALA A 61 5.26 1.09 17.18
N ASN A 62 3.97 0.74 17.15
CA ASN A 62 3.56 -0.66 17.01
C ASN A 62 3.83 -1.22 15.62
N ILE A 63 3.64 -0.41 14.55
CA ILE A 63 3.97 -0.81 13.19
C ILE A 63 5.47 -1.07 13.06
N MET A 64 6.32 -0.16 13.56
CA MET A 64 7.78 -0.35 13.54
C MET A 64 8.22 -1.57 14.37
N ALA A 65 7.62 -1.80 15.53
CA ALA A 65 7.87 -3.01 16.32
C ALA A 65 7.40 -4.29 15.60
N GLY A 66 6.29 -4.21 14.87
CA GLY A 66 5.78 -5.27 14.01
C GLY A 66 6.75 -5.61 12.87
N LEU A 67 7.26 -4.60 12.17
CA LEU A 67 8.24 -4.76 11.09
C LEU A 67 9.51 -5.42 11.61
N LYS A 68 10.04 -4.95 12.75
CA LYS A 68 11.17 -5.60 13.42
C LYS A 68 10.89 -7.07 13.74
N TRP A 69 9.72 -7.39 14.27
CA TRP A 69 9.34 -8.79 14.53
C TRP A 69 9.24 -9.62 13.25
N LEU A 70 8.74 -9.03 12.16
CA LEU A 70 8.61 -9.68 10.87
C LEU A 70 9.97 -10.09 10.32
N THR A 71 10.98 -9.21 10.43
CA THR A 71 12.33 -9.46 9.88
C THR A 71 13.26 -10.23 10.83
N THR A 72 13.03 -10.16 12.15
CA THR A 72 13.89 -10.82 13.13
C THR A 72 13.96 -12.33 12.92
N GLY A 73 15.19 -12.85 12.80
CA GLY A 73 15.48 -14.28 12.65
C GLY A 73 15.08 -14.89 11.31
N ALA A 74 14.72 -14.07 10.32
CA ALA A 74 14.41 -14.54 8.97
C ALA A 74 15.65 -15.17 8.31
N LYS A 75 15.44 -16.24 7.56
CA LYS A 75 16.49 -16.96 6.83
C LYS A 75 16.01 -17.38 5.45
N ALA A 76 16.95 -17.74 4.58
CA ALA A 76 16.66 -18.19 3.23
C ALA A 76 15.55 -19.26 3.19
N GLY A 77 14.60 -19.06 2.29
CA GLY A 77 13.39 -19.86 2.10
C GLY A 77 12.19 -19.41 2.93
N ASP A 78 12.35 -18.57 3.96
CA ASP A 78 11.22 -18.07 4.74
C ASP A 78 10.29 -17.18 3.89
N VAL A 79 8.98 -17.24 4.19
CA VAL A 79 7.94 -16.45 3.51
C VAL A 79 7.43 -15.38 4.46
N LEU A 80 7.58 -14.13 4.09
CA LEU A 80 7.17 -12.96 4.86
C LEU A 80 6.16 -12.14 4.07
N VAL A 81 5.11 -11.69 4.73
CA VAL A 81 4.10 -10.80 4.14
C VAL A 81 3.99 -9.55 4.99
N PHE A 82 4.18 -8.38 4.40
CA PHE A 82 3.77 -7.11 4.99
C PHE A 82 2.59 -6.56 4.20
N TYR A 83 1.49 -6.32 4.89
CA TYR A 83 0.27 -5.78 4.28
C TYR A 83 -0.14 -4.52 5.02
N TYR A 84 -0.43 -3.46 4.27
CA TYR A 84 -0.95 -2.20 4.79
C TYR A 84 -2.18 -1.76 3.99
N SER A 85 -3.20 -1.30 4.71
CA SER A 85 -4.40 -0.70 4.15
C SER A 85 -4.75 0.55 4.96
N GLY A 86 -4.77 1.69 4.31
CA GLY A 86 -4.96 2.97 4.98
C GLY A 86 -4.51 4.14 4.12
N HIS A 87 -4.46 5.32 4.71
CA HIS A 87 -3.98 6.52 4.06
C HIS A 87 -2.49 6.42 3.75
N GLY A 88 -2.12 6.90 2.56
CA GLY A 88 -0.76 7.33 2.28
C GLY A 88 -0.71 8.84 2.02
N SER A 89 0.51 9.36 1.94
CA SER A 89 0.78 10.77 1.66
C SER A 89 2.15 10.91 0.97
N GLN A 90 2.48 12.13 0.52
CA GLN A 90 3.83 12.49 0.05
C GLN A 90 4.44 13.51 0.99
N MET A 91 5.69 13.26 1.39
CA MET A 91 6.58 14.29 1.93
C MET A 91 7.59 14.67 0.85
N ILE A 92 8.18 15.86 0.90
CA ILE A 92 9.32 16.28 0.06
C ILE A 92 10.49 15.48 0.58
N ASP A 93 11.19 14.86 -0.35
CA ASP A 93 12.48 14.27 -0.13
C ASP A 93 13.49 15.39 0.21
N VAL A 94 14.02 15.33 1.43
CA VAL A 94 14.98 16.32 1.96
C VAL A 94 16.42 15.88 1.68
N ASP A 95 16.67 14.59 1.45
CA ASP A 95 18.02 14.05 1.24
C ASP A 95 18.38 13.84 -0.24
N GLY A 96 17.39 13.95 -1.13
CA GLY A 96 17.53 14.04 -2.58
C GLY A 96 17.80 12.69 -3.24
N ASP A 97 17.43 11.58 -2.59
CA ASP A 97 17.61 10.24 -3.13
C ASP A 97 16.47 9.79 -4.09
N GLU A 98 15.38 10.55 -4.16
CA GLU A 98 14.25 10.28 -5.04
C GLU A 98 14.23 11.16 -6.31
N PRO A 99 13.95 10.56 -7.49
CA PRO A 99 14.01 11.24 -8.78
C PRO A 99 12.89 12.28 -9.01
N ASP A 100 11.79 12.21 -8.26
CA ASP A 100 10.69 13.19 -8.26
C ASP A 100 10.67 14.09 -7.01
N GLY A 101 11.59 13.82 -6.07
CA GLY A 101 11.81 14.60 -4.86
C GLY A 101 10.70 14.47 -3.81
N LYS A 102 10.07 13.29 -3.64
CA LYS A 102 8.92 13.14 -2.74
C LYS A 102 8.75 11.78 -2.04
N ASP A 103 9.29 11.64 -0.82
CA ASP A 103 9.07 10.45 0.02
C ASP A 103 7.60 10.00 0.05
N GLU A 104 7.36 8.77 -0.40
CA GLU A 104 6.09 8.08 -0.23
C GLU A 104 5.92 7.57 1.19
N THR A 105 4.69 7.69 1.73
CA THR A 105 4.47 7.43 3.15
C THR A 105 3.20 6.63 3.41
N ILE A 106 3.24 5.81 4.45
CA ILE A 106 2.04 5.23 5.06
C ILE A 106 1.71 5.97 6.35
N CYS A 107 0.42 6.15 6.63
CA CYS A 107 -0.07 6.90 7.79
C CYS A 107 -0.51 5.95 8.93
N PRO A 108 0.24 5.89 10.05
CA PRO A 108 -0.24 5.24 11.26
C PRO A 108 -1.49 5.93 11.82
N HIS A 109 -2.18 5.27 12.74
CA HIS A 109 -3.32 5.87 13.46
C HIS A 109 -2.97 7.21 14.12
N ASP A 110 -1.78 7.32 14.70
CA ASP A 110 -1.30 8.48 15.45
C ASP A 110 -0.40 9.41 14.60
N PHE A 111 -0.47 9.33 13.26
CA PHE A 111 0.45 10.04 12.36
C PHE A 111 0.52 11.55 12.62
N ALA A 112 -0.59 12.18 13.04
CA ALA A 112 -0.66 13.60 13.34
C ALA A 112 0.26 14.02 14.51
N THR A 113 0.61 13.10 15.40
CA THR A 113 1.46 13.36 16.58
C THR A 113 2.78 12.61 16.56
N ALA A 114 2.80 11.40 16.00
CA ALA A 114 3.96 10.53 15.94
C ALA A 114 4.72 10.62 14.60
N GLY A 115 4.16 11.31 13.61
CA GLY A 115 4.65 11.35 12.24
C GLY A 115 4.19 10.15 11.41
N MET A 116 4.38 10.26 10.10
CA MET A 116 4.14 9.18 9.15
C MET A 116 5.32 8.19 9.15
N ILE A 117 5.18 7.06 8.43
CA ILE A 117 6.27 6.12 8.16
C ILE A 117 6.65 6.29 6.69
N LYS A 118 7.91 6.64 6.45
CA LYS A 118 8.46 6.82 5.10
C LYS A 118 8.78 5.47 4.46
N ASP A 119 8.79 5.43 3.14
CA ASP A 119 9.36 4.33 2.35
C ASP A 119 10.78 3.97 2.83
N ASP A 120 11.55 4.96 3.24
CA ASP A 120 12.92 4.86 3.69
C ASP A 120 13.03 4.16 5.07
N ASP A 121 12.04 4.37 5.95
CA ASP A 121 11.87 3.59 7.19
C ASP A 121 11.58 2.11 6.86
N LEU A 122 10.73 1.84 5.85
CA LEU A 122 10.41 0.48 5.39
C LEU A 122 11.63 -0.19 4.75
N ARG A 123 12.37 0.54 3.91
CA ARG A 123 13.60 0.09 3.27
C ARG A 123 14.66 -0.27 4.31
N LYS A 124 14.85 0.56 5.33
CA LYS A 124 15.73 0.27 6.48
C LYS A 124 15.29 -1.01 7.20
N ALA A 125 13.99 -1.27 7.34
CA ALA A 125 13.51 -2.51 7.93
C ALA A 125 13.83 -3.73 7.05
N PHE A 126 13.61 -3.64 5.73
CA PHE A 126 13.75 -4.78 4.82
C PHE A 126 15.18 -5.09 4.40
N THR A 127 16.07 -4.09 4.33
CA THR A 127 17.51 -4.30 4.00
C THR A 127 18.25 -5.21 4.99
N THR A 128 17.68 -5.43 6.17
CA THR A 128 18.19 -6.38 7.17
C THR A 128 17.98 -7.86 6.81
N LEU A 129 17.15 -8.16 5.80
CA LEU A 129 16.81 -9.52 5.43
C LEU A 129 17.95 -10.20 4.65
N PRO A 130 18.31 -11.45 4.99
CA PRO A 130 19.30 -12.20 4.23
C PRO A 130 18.76 -12.60 2.85
N ALA A 131 19.69 -12.82 1.91
CA ALA A 131 19.36 -13.29 0.57
C ALA A 131 18.55 -14.62 0.61
N GLY A 132 17.57 -14.73 -0.28
CA GLY A 132 16.69 -15.88 -0.40
C GLY A 132 15.50 -15.87 0.57
N VAL A 133 15.29 -14.82 1.37
CA VAL A 133 14.00 -14.59 2.04
C VAL A 133 13.00 -14.07 1.02
N ASN A 134 11.78 -14.61 1.06
CA ASN A 134 10.69 -14.22 0.19
C ASN A 134 9.80 -13.23 0.93
N LEU A 135 9.99 -11.93 0.67
CA LEU A 135 9.15 -10.87 1.22
C LEU A 135 8.21 -10.32 0.14
N ASP A 136 6.92 -10.41 0.39
CA ASP A 136 5.86 -9.75 -0.39
C ASP A 136 5.30 -8.58 0.45
N VAL A 137 5.42 -7.37 -0.09
CA VAL A 137 4.88 -6.12 0.47
C VAL A 137 3.65 -5.72 -0.34
N ILE A 138 2.54 -5.43 0.32
CA ILE A 138 1.27 -5.12 -0.34
C ILE A 138 0.68 -3.88 0.33
N LEU A 139 0.59 -2.78 -0.41
CA LEU A 139 0.13 -1.48 0.07
C LEU A 139 -1.15 -1.09 -0.66
N ASP A 140 -2.27 -1.04 0.06
CA ASP A 140 -3.54 -0.52 -0.45
C ASP A 140 -3.77 0.90 0.11
N SER A 141 -2.93 1.82 -0.37
CA SER A 141 -2.88 3.25 -0.05
C SER A 141 -2.81 4.12 -1.31
N CYS A 142 -3.07 5.42 -1.18
CA CYS A 142 -2.74 6.40 -2.22
C CYS A 142 -1.40 7.04 -1.90
N HIS A 143 -0.56 7.22 -2.90
CA HIS A 143 0.70 7.92 -2.72
C HIS A 143 0.59 9.38 -3.13
N SER A 144 -0.20 9.76 -4.16
CA SER A 144 -0.24 11.15 -4.63
C SER A 144 -1.59 11.87 -4.54
N GLY A 145 -1.48 13.17 -4.25
CA GLY A 145 -2.58 14.14 -4.33
C GLY A 145 -2.87 14.63 -5.75
N THR A 146 -2.22 14.09 -6.79
CA THR A 146 -2.49 14.47 -8.20
C THR A 146 -3.77 13.81 -8.73
N GLY A 147 -4.10 12.60 -8.28
CA GLY A 147 -5.32 11.89 -8.70
C GLY A 147 -6.62 12.52 -8.20
N THR A 148 -6.59 13.27 -7.09
CA THR A 148 -7.77 13.97 -6.56
C THR A 148 -8.26 15.10 -7.50
N ARG A 149 -7.36 15.72 -8.27
CA ARG A 149 -7.70 16.80 -9.23
C ARG A 149 -8.35 16.29 -10.51
N GLU A 150 -7.92 15.14 -11.03
CA GLU A 150 -8.51 14.51 -12.22
C GLU A 150 -9.91 13.93 -11.91
N LEU A 151 -10.14 13.54 -10.66
CA LEU A 151 -11.38 12.93 -10.20
C LEU A 151 -12.43 13.93 -9.72
N ALA A 152 -12.01 15.11 -9.24
CA ALA A 152 -12.92 16.25 -9.04
C ALA A 152 -13.64 16.65 -10.34
N ALA A 153 -13.02 16.40 -11.50
CA ALA A 153 -13.66 16.59 -12.80
C ALA A 153 -14.70 15.48 -13.12
N LEU A 154 -14.50 14.25 -12.65
CA LEU A 154 -15.40 13.10 -12.88
C LEU A 154 -16.54 12.99 -11.86
N ALA A 155 -16.34 13.49 -10.64
CA ALA A 155 -17.37 13.61 -9.58
C ALA A 155 -18.48 14.63 -9.92
N SER A 156 -18.36 15.34 -11.05
CA SER A 156 -19.42 16.16 -11.62
C SER A 156 -20.49 15.35 -12.38
N THR A 157 -20.34 14.02 -12.46
CA THR A 157 -21.33 13.12 -13.07
C THR A 157 -22.30 12.54 -12.04
N ASP A 158 -23.57 12.46 -12.42
CA ASP A 158 -24.76 12.55 -11.58
C ASP A 158 -25.18 11.24 -10.85
N GLU A 159 -24.25 10.48 -10.26
CA GLU A 159 -24.61 9.29 -9.46
C GLU A 159 -23.86 9.18 -8.13
N LYS A 160 -24.63 9.08 -7.04
CA LYS A 160 -24.19 9.00 -5.63
C LYS A 160 -23.45 7.68 -5.30
N VAL A 161 -22.28 7.46 -5.87
CA VAL A 161 -21.31 6.51 -5.31
C VAL A 161 -20.36 7.30 -4.41
N SER A 162 -20.52 7.17 -3.09
CA SER A 162 -19.58 7.77 -2.13
C SER A 162 -18.26 6.98 -2.17
N VAL A 163 -17.37 7.36 -3.08
CA VAL A 163 -16.01 6.85 -3.13
C VAL A 163 -15.15 7.69 -2.19
N ASN A 164 -14.61 7.06 -1.14
CA ASN A 164 -13.59 7.69 -0.30
C ASN A 164 -12.21 7.28 -0.82
N TYR A 165 -11.24 8.19 -0.70
CA TYR A 165 -9.87 7.98 -1.18
C TYR A 165 -8.90 7.83 -0.04
N ARG A 166 -7.91 6.96 -0.22
CA ARG A 166 -6.88 6.66 0.78
C ARG A 166 -5.69 7.61 0.74
N PHE A 167 -5.97 8.91 0.65
CA PHE A 167 -4.97 9.99 0.64
C PHE A 167 -5.26 11.01 1.74
N VAL A 168 -4.21 11.44 2.46
CA VAL A 168 -4.27 12.60 3.38
C VAL A 168 -3.27 13.64 2.90
N GLU A 169 -3.68 14.91 2.87
CA GLU A 169 -2.78 16.02 2.57
C GLU A 169 -1.71 16.16 3.67
N PRO A 170 -0.44 16.46 3.31
CA PRO A 170 0.59 16.73 4.31
C PRO A 170 0.22 17.95 5.17
N PRO A 171 0.73 18.07 6.41
CA PRO A 171 0.41 19.17 7.34
C PRO A 171 0.62 20.59 6.75
N ILE A 172 -0.13 21.59 7.26
CA ILE A 172 -0.26 22.96 6.71
C ILE A 172 1.06 23.76 6.65
N ASP A 173 2.06 23.44 7.48
CA ASP A 173 3.39 24.10 7.42
C ASP A 173 4.10 23.88 6.08
N TRP A 174 3.63 22.92 5.30
CA TRP A 174 4.02 22.62 3.93
C TRP A 174 3.69 23.68 2.90
N GLY A 175 2.47 24.23 2.95
CA GLY A 175 2.07 25.30 2.04
C GLY A 175 2.93 26.54 2.25
N PHE A 176 3.22 26.85 3.52
CA PHE A 176 4.13 27.92 3.89
C PHE A 176 5.58 27.65 3.45
N PHE A 177 6.06 26.41 3.55
CA PHE A 177 7.41 26.04 3.12
C PHE A 177 7.60 26.10 1.61
N LEU A 178 6.57 25.73 0.83
CA LEU A 178 6.53 25.84 -0.63
C LEU A 178 6.44 27.31 -1.10
N ASP A 179 5.64 28.12 -0.41
CA ASP A 179 5.54 29.58 -0.66
C ASP A 179 6.88 30.28 -0.34
N ALA A 180 7.59 29.83 0.69
CA ALA A 180 8.89 30.36 1.11
C ALA A 180 10.07 29.87 0.24
N ASN A 181 9.93 28.74 -0.46
CA ASN A 181 10.98 28.15 -1.30
C ASN A 181 10.49 27.89 -2.75
N PRO A 182 10.13 28.95 -3.51
CA PRO A 182 9.56 28.82 -4.86
C PRO A 182 10.55 28.28 -5.92
N SER A 183 11.83 28.15 -5.57
CA SER A 183 12.88 27.55 -6.41
C SER A 183 12.95 26.02 -6.31
N LEU A 184 12.26 25.40 -5.35
CA LEU A 184 12.04 23.96 -5.38
C LEU A 184 11.23 23.63 -6.64
N PRO A 185 11.53 22.53 -7.35
CA PRO A 185 10.90 22.23 -8.62
C PRO A 185 9.43 21.81 -8.41
N VAL A 186 8.54 22.80 -8.26
CA VAL A 186 7.08 22.59 -8.35
C VAL A 186 6.65 22.33 -9.80
N ARG A 187 7.57 22.53 -10.77
CA ARG A 187 7.37 22.31 -12.21
C ARG A 187 7.97 20.99 -12.67
N GLY A 188 7.20 19.92 -12.44
CA GLY A 188 7.35 18.61 -13.07
C GLY A 188 6.01 17.95 -13.42
N ILE A 189 4.92 18.70 -13.42
CA ILE A 189 3.63 18.24 -13.96
C ILE A 189 3.76 18.22 -15.50
N LEU A 190 3.54 17.04 -16.10
CA LEU A 190 3.48 16.70 -17.56
C LEU A 190 4.83 16.29 -18.16
N LYS A 191 5.08 15.01 -18.47
CA LYS A 191 4.22 14.09 -19.25
C LYS A 191 4.26 12.67 -18.65
N PRO A 192 3.14 11.92 -18.65
CA PRO A 192 3.23 10.49 -18.49
C PRO A 192 4.13 9.95 -19.61
N LYS A 193 5.17 9.19 -19.26
CA LYS A 193 5.82 8.36 -20.28
C LYS A 193 4.75 7.39 -20.76
N LYS A 194 4.28 7.59 -21.99
CA LYS A 194 3.31 6.73 -22.65
C LYS A 194 3.88 5.30 -22.65
N GLY A 195 3.32 4.43 -21.80
CA GLY A 195 3.76 3.03 -21.69
C GLY A 195 4.53 2.66 -20.41
N GLU A 196 4.32 3.34 -19.29
CA GLU A 196 4.72 2.81 -17.98
C GLU A 196 4.11 1.42 -17.80
N LYS A 197 5.00 0.41 -17.75
CA LYS A 197 4.63 -0.99 -17.69
C LYS A 197 3.95 -1.23 -16.34
N ASP A 198 2.93 -2.08 -16.31
CA ASP A 198 2.27 -2.54 -15.07
C ASP A 198 3.26 -3.17 -14.07
N VAL A 199 4.46 -3.52 -14.55
CA VAL A 199 5.57 -4.03 -13.76
C VAL A 199 6.77 -3.07 -13.83
N SER A 200 7.15 -2.47 -12.71
CA SER A 200 8.40 -1.72 -12.55
C SER A 200 9.53 -2.69 -12.18
N ILE A 201 10.66 -2.58 -12.87
CA ILE A 201 11.84 -3.42 -12.62
C ILE A 201 12.88 -2.58 -11.90
N ALA A 202 13.04 -2.81 -10.60
CA ALA A 202 14.05 -2.15 -9.79
C ALA A 202 15.19 -3.13 -9.47
N ALA A 203 16.42 -2.76 -9.86
CA ALA A 203 17.61 -3.53 -9.54
C ALA A 203 17.96 -3.34 -8.06
N GLY A 204 18.10 -4.44 -7.32
CA GLY A 204 18.51 -4.42 -5.90
C GLY A 204 17.38 -4.49 -4.88
N LEU A 205 16.12 -4.60 -5.30
CA LEU A 205 15.04 -4.96 -4.37
C LEU A 205 15.23 -6.40 -3.88
N ASN A 206 15.16 -6.57 -2.56
CA ASN A 206 15.16 -7.87 -1.88
C ASN A 206 13.74 -8.38 -1.56
N HIS A 207 12.72 -7.72 -2.13
CA HIS A 207 11.31 -8.01 -1.93
C HIS A 207 10.52 -7.73 -3.22
N VAL A 208 9.25 -8.13 -3.22
CA VAL A 208 8.28 -7.77 -4.26
C VAL A 208 7.22 -6.87 -3.64
N LEU A 209 6.88 -5.77 -4.30
CA LEU A 209 5.91 -4.79 -3.84
C LEU A 209 4.69 -4.78 -4.76
N TRP A 210 3.50 -4.74 -4.18
CA TRP A 210 2.28 -4.31 -4.86
C TRP A 210 1.76 -3.02 -4.24
N ALA A 211 1.45 -2.04 -5.08
CA ALA A 211 0.69 -0.85 -4.70
C ALA A 211 -0.71 -0.87 -5.33
N GLY A 212 -1.70 -0.35 -4.60
CA GLY A 212 -3.11 -0.35 -5.01
C GLY A 212 -3.42 0.58 -6.19
N CYS A 213 -2.55 1.56 -6.44
CA CYS A 213 -2.61 2.48 -7.57
C CYS A 213 -1.19 2.96 -7.93
N ARG A 214 -1.05 3.55 -9.12
CA ARG A 214 0.19 4.24 -9.55
C ARG A 214 0.40 5.54 -8.78
N ASP A 215 1.63 6.04 -8.84
CA ASP A 215 2.10 7.26 -8.18
C ASP A 215 1.37 8.53 -8.63
N ASN A 216 0.56 8.50 -9.70
CA ASN A 216 -0.26 9.61 -10.15
C ASN A 216 -1.78 9.38 -9.99
N GLN A 217 -2.16 8.33 -9.24
CA GLN A 217 -3.54 7.90 -9.05
C GLN A 217 -3.89 7.75 -7.57
N THR A 218 -5.18 7.52 -7.31
CA THR A 218 -5.71 7.26 -5.96
C THR A 218 -6.32 5.86 -5.87
N SER A 219 -6.00 5.14 -4.80
CA SER A 219 -6.69 3.93 -4.36
C SER A 219 -8.06 4.25 -3.74
N ALA A 220 -9.11 3.61 -4.24
CA ALA A 220 -10.49 3.82 -3.82
C ALA A 220 -10.97 2.80 -2.78
N GLU A 221 -11.85 3.24 -1.86
CA GLU A 221 -12.71 2.34 -1.09
C GLU A 221 -14.19 2.52 -1.46
N THR A 222 -14.92 1.41 -1.49
CA THR A 222 -16.36 1.40 -1.82
C THR A 222 -17.10 0.28 -1.08
N SER A 223 -18.43 0.32 -1.09
CA SER A 223 -19.28 -0.75 -0.56
C SER A 223 -19.43 -1.87 -1.58
N ILE A 224 -18.86 -3.04 -1.29
CA ILE A 224 -18.96 -4.24 -2.12
C ILE A 224 -19.79 -5.28 -1.37
N GLY A 225 -21.00 -5.58 -1.87
CA GLY A 225 -21.91 -6.50 -1.20
C GLY A 225 -22.30 -6.04 0.22
N GLY A 226 -22.46 -4.73 0.43
CA GLY A 226 -22.86 -4.14 1.71
C GLY A 226 -21.74 -3.94 2.72
N VAL A 227 -20.49 -4.25 2.37
CA VAL A 227 -19.32 -4.09 3.25
C VAL A 227 -18.29 -3.21 2.54
N TYR A 228 -17.83 -2.16 3.22
CA TYR A 228 -16.78 -1.27 2.72
C TYR A 228 -15.44 -2.00 2.63
N ARG A 229 -14.76 -1.87 1.50
CA ARG A 229 -13.45 -2.48 1.18
C ARG A 229 -12.66 -1.62 0.22
N GLY A 230 -11.34 -1.79 0.22
CA GLY A 230 -10.45 -1.30 -0.83
C GLY A 230 -10.72 -2.05 -2.12
N VAL A 231 -10.84 -1.32 -3.23
CA VAL A 231 -11.08 -1.90 -4.56
C VAL A 231 -9.91 -2.82 -4.96
N PHE A 232 -8.68 -2.43 -4.63
CA PHE A 232 -7.50 -3.26 -4.85
C PHE A 232 -7.51 -4.51 -3.99
N THR A 233 -7.59 -4.39 -2.66
CA THR A 233 -7.54 -5.56 -1.77
C THR A 233 -8.66 -6.56 -2.04
N TYR A 234 -9.88 -6.09 -2.30
CA TYR A 234 -10.99 -6.98 -2.67
C TYR A 234 -10.64 -7.85 -3.88
N ASN A 235 -10.11 -7.23 -4.94
CA ASN A 235 -9.74 -7.95 -6.15
C ASN A 235 -8.50 -8.82 -5.97
N PHE A 236 -7.50 -8.37 -5.21
CA PHE A 236 -6.33 -9.16 -4.84
C PHE A 236 -6.75 -10.47 -4.16
N CYS A 237 -7.54 -10.37 -3.09
CA CYS A 237 -8.02 -11.55 -2.35
C CYS A 237 -8.94 -12.43 -3.21
N LYS A 238 -9.82 -11.83 -4.02
CA LYS A 238 -10.73 -12.57 -4.92
C LYS A 238 -9.97 -13.40 -5.94
N VAL A 239 -9.02 -12.79 -6.66
CA VAL A 239 -8.22 -13.48 -7.68
C VAL A 239 -7.36 -14.56 -7.03
N LEU A 240 -6.67 -14.22 -5.94
CA LEU A 240 -5.78 -15.15 -5.26
C LEU A 240 -6.52 -16.37 -4.71
N ARG A 241 -7.72 -16.20 -4.12
CA ARG A 241 -8.55 -17.33 -3.67
C ARG A 241 -9.05 -18.19 -4.83
N GLY A 242 -9.33 -17.59 -5.99
CA GLY A 242 -9.80 -18.31 -7.18
C GLY A 242 -8.70 -19.08 -7.90
N ALA A 243 -7.49 -18.51 -7.99
CA ALA A 243 -6.36 -19.10 -8.70
C ALA A 243 -5.46 -19.98 -7.81
N GLY A 244 -5.47 -19.75 -6.50
CA GLY A 244 -4.56 -20.39 -5.56
C GLY A 244 -3.12 -19.87 -5.65
N VAL A 245 -2.21 -20.46 -4.87
CA VAL A 245 -0.80 -20.01 -4.74
C VAL A 245 0.10 -20.42 -5.90
N THR A 246 -0.45 -21.09 -6.92
CA THR A 246 0.32 -21.48 -8.12
C THR A 246 0.37 -20.37 -9.17
N ILE A 247 -0.42 -19.30 -9.01
CA ILE A 247 -0.41 -18.13 -9.87
C ILE A 247 0.92 -17.38 -9.73
N THR A 248 1.44 -16.87 -10.85
CA THR A 248 2.63 -16.01 -10.82
C THR A 248 2.26 -14.59 -10.39
N ARG A 249 3.20 -13.87 -9.79
CA ARG A 249 2.97 -12.49 -9.32
C ARG A 249 2.46 -11.59 -10.44
N LYS A 250 3.09 -11.65 -11.62
CA LYS A 250 2.67 -10.94 -12.83
C LYS A 250 1.27 -11.30 -13.32
N ARG A 251 0.88 -12.59 -13.24
CA ARG A 251 -0.46 -13.02 -13.67
C ARG A 251 -1.54 -12.60 -12.68
N LEU A 252 -1.22 -12.64 -11.38
CA LEU A 252 -2.10 -12.14 -10.33
C LEU A 252 -2.38 -10.65 -10.56
N ASP A 253 -1.32 -9.85 -10.72
CA ASP A 253 -1.43 -8.41 -10.98
C ASP A 253 -2.29 -8.09 -12.21
N SER A 254 -2.01 -8.73 -13.35
CA SER A 254 -2.79 -8.55 -14.59
C SER A 254 -4.29 -8.85 -14.41
N GLN A 255 -4.65 -9.87 -13.63
CA GLN A 255 -6.05 -10.22 -13.36
C GLN A 255 -6.70 -9.23 -12.40
N ILE A 256 -5.97 -8.73 -11.40
CA ILE A 256 -6.45 -7.67 -10.50
C ILE A 256 -6.76 -6.42 -11.33
N SER A 257 -5.81 -5.94 -12.14
CA SER A 257 -5.96 -4.77 -13.01
C SER A 257 -7.15 -4.91 -13.97
N THR A 258 -7.35 -6.11 -14.54
CA THR A 258 -8.51 -6.41 -15.38
C THR A 258 -9.82 -6.28 -14.62
N ASN A 259 -9.89 -6.84 -13.40
CA ASN A 259 -11.11 -6.80 -12.59
C ASN A 259 -11.43 -5.38 -12.11
N ILE A 260 -10.44 -4.61 -11.69
CA ILE A 260 -10.61 -3.20 -11.26
C ILE A 260 -11.16 -2.36 -12.41
N LYS A 261 -10.59 -2.51 -13.62
CA LYS A 261 -11.09 -1.83 -14.81
C LYS A 261 -12.52 -2.25 -15.15
N ALA A 262 -12.85 -3.54 -15.03
CA ALA A 262 -14.20 -4.04 -15.25
C ALA A 262 -15.22 -3.51 -14.22
N MET A 263 -14.75 -3.12 -13.03
CA MET A 263 -15.56 -2.43 -12.01
C MET A 263 -15.70 -0.92 -12.27
N GLY A 264 -15.08 -0.38 -13.33
CA GLY A 264 -15.18 1.04 -13.72
C GLY A 264 -14.21 1.98 -13.00
N TYR A 265 -13.23 1.45 -12.26
CA TYR A 265 -12.25 2.29 -11.57
C TYR A 265 -11.05 2.60 -12.46
N ALA A 266 -10.58 3.85 -12.40
CA ALA A 266 -9.41 4.31 -13.14
C ALA A 266 -8.07 3.87 -12.51
N GLN A 267 -8.07 3.48 -11.23
CA GLN A 267 -6.85 3.04 -10.54
C GLN A 267 -6.24 1.82 -11.23
N VAL A 268 -4.92 1.84 -11.40
CA VAL A 268 -4.13 0.75 -11.96
C VAL A 268 -3.14 0.32 -10.88
N PRO A 269 -3.22 -0.91 -10.36
CA PRO A 269 -2.21 -1.46 -9.46
C PRO A 269 -0.82 -1.45 -10.10
N GLN A 270 0.19 -1.42 -9.25
CA GLN A 270 1.60 -1.44 -9.65
C GLN A 270 2.32 -2.59 -8.96
N LEU A 271 3.03 -3.39 -9.74
CA LEU A 271 3.87 -4.49 -9.26
C LEU A 271 5.34 -4.15 -9.45
N GLU A 272 6.12 -4.20 -8.38
CA GLU A 272 7.55 -3.91 -8.42
C GLU A 272 8.39 -5.11 -7.99
N GLY A 273 9.48 -5.34 -8.70
CA GLY A 273 10.44 -6.38 -8.33
C GLY A 273 11.50 -6.61 -9.39
N THR A 274 12.31 -7.65 -9.19
CA THR A 274 13.23 -8.11 -10.23
C THR A 274 12.48 -8.87 -11.33
N VAL A 275 13.08 -8.98 -12.52
CA VAL A 275 12.50 -9.75 -13.63
C VAL A 275 12.20 -11.21 -13.23
N ALA A 276 13.05 -11.80 -12.39
CA ALA A 276 12.86 -13.14 -11.87
C ALA A 276 11.70 -13.19 -10.88
N SER A 277 11.71 -12.33 -9.85
CA SER A 277 10.75 -12.41 -8.75
C SER A 277 9.30 -12.14 -9.16
N VAL A 278 9.07 -11.27 -10.17
CA VAL A 278 7.72 -11.00 -10.70
C VAL A 278 7.19 -12.16 -11.57
N ALA A 279 8.08 -13.00 -12.12
CA ALA A 279 7.71 -14.17 -12.90
C ALA A 279 7.47 -15.43 -12.03
N GLU A 280 7.95 -15.41 -10.80
CA GLU A 280 7.75 -16.47 -9.82
C GLU A 280 6.31 -16.54 -9.29
N LYS A 281 6.01 -17.64 -8.60
CA LYS A 281 4.72 -17.81 -7.92
C LYS A 281 4.62 -16.82 -6.76
N VAL A 282 3.39 -16.46 -6.44
CA VAL A 282 3.10 -15.61 -5.28
C VAL A 282 3.56 -16.31 -3.99
N PHE A 283 4.17 -15.56 -3.07
CA PHE A 283 4.64 -16.08 -1.78
C PHE A 283 5.69 -17.20 -1.87
N THR A 284 6.49 -17.20 -2.94
CA THR A 284 7.64 -18.11 -3.15
C THR A 284 8.89 -17.37 -3.55
#